data_AF-A0A0Q0BMM7-F1
#
_entry.id   AF-A0A0Q0BMM7-F1
#
_cell.length_a   1.000
_cell.length_b   1.000
_cell.length_c   1.000
_cell.angle_alpha   90.00
_cell.angle_beta   90.00
_cell.angle_gamma   90.00
#
_symmetry.space_group_name_H-M   'P 1'
#
loop_
_entity.id
_entity.type
_entity.pdbx_description
1 polymer ?
#
loop_
_entity_poly.entity_id
_entity_poly.type
_entity_poly.pdbx_seq_one_letter_code
_entity_poly.pdbx_strand_id
1 'polypeptide(L)'
;MSLTASEQRYWNLPGKTRQLYLSYNAAWHTVNYSLSIERNEDFGRDGDASTDHRIALSVTVPLGSSPGSSRLSFNAVRDSSGDYNAQAGLNGQVL
;
A
#
# COMPACT_ATOMS: atom_id res chain seq x y z
N MET A 1 -10.47 7.81 3.78
CA MET A 1 -10.02 7.42 2.43
C MET A 1 -9.43 8.64 1.75
N SER A 2 -8.29 8.50 1.08
CA SER A 2 -7.64 9.53 0.30
C SER A 2 -7.32 8.97 -1.08
N LEU A 3 -7.58 9.76 -2.12
CA LEU A 3 -7.24 9.44 -3.50
C LEU A 3 -6.55 10.66 -4.10
N THR A 4 -5.40 10.44 -4.71
CA THR A 4 -4.62 11.46 -5.39
C THR A 4 -4.24 10.92 -6.75
N ALA A 5 -4.54 11.67 -7.80
CA ALA A 5 -4.16 11.33 -9.16
C ALA A 5 -3.51 12.55 -9.80
N SER A 6 -2.41 12.32 -10.50
CA SER A 6 -1.68 13.33 -11.25
C SER A 6 -1.37 12.78 -12.63
N GLU A 7 -1.59 13.58 -13.66
CA GLU A 7 -1.22 13.26 -15.03
C GLU A 7 -0.45 14.43 -15.61
N GLN A 8 0.75 14.17 -16.10
CA GLN A 8 1.62 15.15 -16.72
C GLN A 8 1.84 14.78 -18.19
N ARG A 9 1.48 15.72 -19.06
CA ARG A 9 1.66 15.59 -20.51
C ARG A 9 2.71 16.58 -20.99
N TYR A 10 3.67 16.09 -21.76
CA TYR A 10 4.73 16.91 -22.33
C TYR A 10 4.38 17.32 -23.76
N TRP A 11 4.70 18.55 -24.15
CA TRP A 11 4.44 19.07 -25.50
C TRP A 11 5.30 18.40 -26.57
N ASN A 12 6.50 17.91 -26.19
CA ASN A 12 7.52 17.39 -27.10
C ASN A 12 7.80 15.88 -26.96
N LEU A 13 7.08 15.17 -26.10
CA LEU A 13 7.15 13.71 -25.99
C LEU A 13 5.76 13.11 -26.18
N PRO A 14 5.62 12.01 -26.94
CA PRO A 14 4.35 11.30 -27.07
C PRO A 14 3.93 10.56 -25.76
N GLY A 15 4.84 10.45 -24.78
CA GLY A 15 4.60 9.82 -23.48
C GLY A 15 3.90 10.71 -22.46
N LYS A 16 3.16 10.09 -21.52
CA LYS A 16 2.45 10.77 -20.43
C LYS A 16 2.80 10.12 -19.09
N THR A 17 3.29 10.91 -18.13
CA THR A 17 3.55 10.38 -16.79
C THR A 17 2.27 10.44 -15.97
N ARG A 18 1.88 9.31 -15.36
CA ARG A 18 0.64 9.19 -14.58
C ARG A 18 0.95 8.62 -13.21
N GLN A 19 0.53 9.32 -12.17
CA GLN A 19 0.73 8.91 -10.79
C GLN A 19 -0.64 8.78 -10.13
N LEU A 20 -0.90 7.64 -9.54
CA LEU A 20 -2.14 7.35 -8.82
C LEU A 20 -1.77 6.82 -7.44
N TYR A 21 -2.23 7.50 -6.42
CA TYR A 21 -2.05 7.12 -5.03
C TYR A 21 -3.42 7.02 -4.36
N LEU A 22 -3.76 5.83 -3.91
CA LEU A 22 -4.98 5.53 -3.17
C LEU A 22 -4.60 5.04 -1.78
N SER A 23 -5.21 5.60 -0.75
CA SER A 23 -5.03 5.20 0.63
C SER A 23 -6.37 5.06 1.32
N TYR A 24 -6.67 3.84 1.73
CA TYR A 24 -7.84 3.51 2.52
C TYR A 24 -7.39 3.09 3.91
N ASN A 25 -7.88 3.79 4.93
CA ASN A 25 -7.64 3.44 6.32
C ASN A 25 -9.01 3.39 7.00
N ALA A 26 -9.29 2.27 7.65
CA ALA A 26 -10.52 2.04 8.39
C ALA A 26 -10.19 1.38 9.73
N ALA A 27 -10.79 1.90 10.80
CA ALA A 27 -10.78 1.26 12.10
C ALA A 27 -12.19 0.72 12.37
N TRP A 28 -12.32 -0.60 12.48
CA TRP A 28 -13.56 -1.23 12.87
C TRP A 28 -13.43 -1.79 14.28
N HIS A 29 -14.14 -1.15 15.21
CA HIS A 29 -14.16 -1.52 16.63
C HIS A 29 -12.76 -1.43 17.23
N THR A 30 -12.04 -2.55 17.28
CA THR A 30 -10.65 -2.62 17.74
C THR A 30 -9.66 -2.91 16.61
N VAL A 31 -10.13 -3.34 15.44
CA VAL A 31 -9.29 -3.74 14.32
C VAL A 31 -8.98 -2.54 13.44
N ASN A 32 -7.71 -2.38 13.09
CA ASN A 32 -7.25 -1.36 12.15
C ASN A 32 -6.85 -2.02 10.84
N TYR A 33 -7.38 -1.51 9.74
CA TYR A 33 -7.08 -1.95 8.39
C TYR A 33 -6.60 -0.75 7.59
N SER A 34 -5.47 -0.91 6.91
CA SER A 34 -4.91 0.07 6.01
C SER A 34 -4.53 -0.60 4.70
N LEU A 35 -4.95 0.01 3.61
CA LEU A 35 -4.67 -0.42 2.25
C LEU A 35 -4.16 0.81 1.50
N SER A 36 -2.93 0.76 1.01
CA SER A 36 -2.40 1.73 0.08
C SER A 36 -2.08 1.07 -1.26
N ILE A 37 -2.46 1.76 -2.33
CA ILE A 37 -2.20 1.36 -3.69
C ILE A 37 -1.54 2.55 -4.36
N GLU A 38 -0.39 2.31 -4.96
CA GLU A 38 0.37 3.28 -5.72
C GLU A 38 0.57 2.72 -7.12
N ARG A 39 0.34 3.55 -8.13
CA ARG A 39 0.61 3.23 -9.52
C ARG A 39 1.32 4.41 -10.16
N ASN A 40 2.53 4.19 -10.61
CA ASN A 40 3.36 5.18 -11.26
C ASN A 40 3.68 4.67 -12.67
N GLU A 41 3.20 5.38 -13.68
CA GLU A 41 3.45 5.07 -15.08
C GLU A 41 4.32 6.19 -15.64
N ASP A 42 5.53 5.82 -16.08
CA ASP A 42 6.49 6.73 -16.69
C ASP A 42 6.81 6.27 -18.12
N PHE A 43 7.01 7.22 -19.01
CA PHE A 43 7.34 6.98 -20.40
C PHE A 43 8.79 7.38 -20.66
N GLY A 44 9.62 6.39 -20.96
CA GLY A 44 10.99 6.60 -21.39
C GLY A 44 11.08 7.27 -22.75
N ARG A 45 12.21 7.92 -23.01
CA ARG A 45 12.52 8.55 -24.31
C ARG A 45 12.53 7.57 -25.47
N ASP A 46 12.76 6.28 -25.19
CA ASP A 46 12.83 5.19 -26.16
C ASP A 46 11.46 4.58 -26.50
N GLY A 47 10.36 5.09 -25.92
CA GLY A 47 9.00 4.60 -26.16
C GLY A 47 8.56 3.45 -25.26
N ASP A 48 9.44 2.95 -24.39
CA ASP A 48 9.11 1.95 -23.37
C ASP A 48 8.36 2.60 -22.21
N ALA A 49 7.25 1.98 -21.80
CA ALA A 49 6.39 2.47 -20.72
C ALA A 49 6.68 1.66 -19.45
N SER A 50 7.38 2.27 -18.50
CA SER A 50 7.64 1.68 -17.18
C SER A 50 6.41 1.90 -16.30
N THR A 51 5.68 0.83 -16.02
CA THR A 51 4.55 0.87 -15.08
C THR A 51 4.93 0.19 -13.79
N ASP A 52 5.12 0.99 -12.75
CA ASP A 52 5.27 0.50 -11.39
C ASP A 52 3.94 0.50 -10.67
N HIS A 53 3.67 -0.61 -9.96
CA HIS A 53 2.49 -0.75 -9.13
C HIS A 53 2.92 -1.31 -7.78
N ARG A 54 2.51 -0.66 -6.70
CA ARG A 54 2.78 -1.08 -5.33
C ARG A 54 1.50 -1.15 -4.55
N ILE A 55 1.26 -2.30 -3.92
CA ILE A 55 0.10 -2.56 -3.08
C ILE A 55 0.62 -2.90 -1.70
N ALA A 56 0.19 -2.15 -0.69
CA ALA A 56 0.49 -2.44 0.70
C ALA A 56 -0.81 -2.58 1.48
N LEU A 57 -1.00 -3.75 2.08
CA LEU A 57 -2.08 -4.07 2.99
C LEU A 57 -1.50 -4.26 4.38
N SER A 58 -2.09 -3.63 5.38
CA SER A 58 -1.71 -3.77 6.77
C SER A 58 -2.97 -3.91 7.62
N VAL A 59 -3.02 -4.97 8.41
CA VAL A 59 -4.15 -5.32 9.26
C VAL A 59 -3.64 -5.59 10.65
N THR A 60 -4.18 -4.86 11.62
CA THR A 60 -3.80 -5.01 13.03
C THR A 60 -5.05 -5.26 13.86
N VAL A 61 -5.13 -6.47 14.41
CA VAL A 61 -6.23 -6.95 15.25
C VAL A 61 -5.71 -7.11 16.69
N PRO A 62 -6.13 -6.29 17.65
CA PRO A 62 -5.97 -6.64 19.06
C PRO A 62 -7.00 -7.72 19.43
N LEU A 63 -6.51 -8.86 19.92
CA LEU A 63 -7.31 -10.03 20.29
C LEU A 63 -8.02 -9.87 21.65
N GLY A 64 -7.94 -8.70 22.27
CA GLY A 64 -8.64 -8.40 23.52
C GLY A 64 -8.70 -6.91 23.83
N SER A 65 -9.60 -6.55 24.76
CA SER A 65 -9.90 -5.18 25.19
C SER A 65 -9.07 -4.72 26.41
N SER A 66 -8.25 -5.60 26.99
CA SER A 66 -7.41 -5.31 28.15
C SER A 66 -5.98 -4.91 27.76
N PRO A 67 -5.27 -4.11 28.58
CA PRO A 67 -3.90 -3.63 28.32
C PRO A 67 -2.85 -4.70 28.00
N GLY A 68 -3.05 -5.95 28.46
CA GLY A 68 -2.17 -7.10 28.21
C GLY A 68 -2.58 -8.01 27.04
N SER A 69 -3.54 -7.60 26.20
CA SER A 69 -4.06 -8.47 25.14
C SER A 69 -3.09 -8.63 23.98
N SER A 70 -3.03 -9.84 23.44
CA SER A 70 -2.22 -10.15 22.25
C SER A 70 -2.70 -9.35 21.04
N ARG A 71 -1.77 -8.82 20.25
CA ARG A 71 -2.01 -8.10 19.00
C ARG A 71 -1.50 -8.94 17.84
N LEU A 72 -2.36 -9.20 16.88
CA LEU A 72 -2.00 -9.78 15.60
C LEU A 72 -1.80 -8.64 14.61
N SER A 73 -0.63 -8.58 13.99
CA SER A 73 -0.31 -7.63 12.93
C SER A 73 0.03 -8.42 11.67
N PHE A 74 -0.62 -8.09 10.56
CA PHE A 74 -0.38 -8.68 9.26
C PHE A 74 -0.06 -7.59 8.27
N ASN A 75 1.09 -7.65 7.63
CA ASN A 75 1.59 -6.67 6.69
C ASN A 75 1.97 -7.38 5.40
N ALA A 76 1.29 -7.06 4.29
CA ALA A 76 1.58 -7.61 2.98
C ALA A 76 1.88 -6.45 2.02
N VAL A 77 3.04 -6.49 1.37
CA VAL A 77 3.43 -5.53 0.34
C VAL A 77 3.81 -6.30 -0.92
N ARG A 78 3.34 -5.84 -2.06
CA ARG A 78 3.70 -6.36 -3.38
C ARG A 78 4.03 -5.20 -4.30
N ASP A 79 5.07 -5.36 -5.09
CA ASP A 79 5.46 -4.40 -6.12
C ASP A 79 5.58 -5.05 -7.51
N SER A 80 5.78 -4.21 -8.52
CA SER A 80 5.98 -4.54 -9.93
C SER A 80 7.29 -5.27 -10.21
N SER A 81 8.30 -5.16 -9.34
CA SER A 81 9.58 -5.87 -9.50
C SER A 81 9.47 -7.37 -9.23
N GLY A 82 8.29 -7.84 -8.78
CA GLY A 82 8.02 -9.23 -8.46
C GLY A 82 8.26 -9.56 -6.99
N ASP A 83 8.72 -8.58 -6.20
CA ASP A 83 8.94 -8.76 -4.79
C ASP A 83 7.59 -8.74 -4.05
N TYR A 84 7.47 -9.69 -3.13
CA TYR A 84 6.32 -9.74 -2.24
C TYR A 84 6.84 -9.99 -0.84
N ASN A 85 6.37 -9.19 0.10
CA ASN A 85 6.72 -9.28 1.50
C ASN A 85 5.43 -9.43 2.29
N ALA A 86 5.20 -10.61 2.85
CA ALA A 86 4.10 -10.88 3.76
C ALA A 86 4.68 -11.22 5.13
N GLN A 87 4.33 -10.42 6.13
CA GLN A 87 4.78 -10.55 7.49
C GLN A 87 3.54 -10.69 8.38
N ALA A 88 3.50 -11.76 9.16
CA ALA A 88 2.51 -11.94 10.21
C ALA A 88 3.24 -11.96 11.54
N GLY A 89 2.85 -11.08 12.44
CA GLY A 89 3.38 -10.96 13.78
C GLY A 89 2.27 -11.17 14.79
N LEU A 90 2.57 -11.92 15.84
CA LEU A 90 1.71 -12.05 17.00
C LEU A 90 2.52 -11.56 18.20
N ASN A 91 2.07 -10.45 18.79
CA ASN A 91 2.75 -9.81 19.90
C ASN A 91 1.81 -9.83 21.10
N GLY A 92 2.09 -10.67 22.10
CA GLY A 92 1.35 -10.73 23.34
C GLY A 92 2.31 -10.84 24.52
N GLN A 93 2.03 -10.09 25.58
CA GLN A 93 2.67 -10.35 26.87
C GLN A 93 1.98 -11.57 27.49
N VAL A 94 2.75 -12.63 27.69
CA VAL A 94 2.37 -13.72 28.60
C VAL A 94 2.71 -13.21 30.00
N LEU A 95 1.68 -12.94 30.80
CA LEU A 95 1.80 -12.62 32.23
C LEU A 95 2.11 -13.88 33.03
#